data_AF-A0AAW7RYD7-F1
#
_entry.id   AF-A0AAW7RYD7-F1
#
_cell.length_a   1.000
_cell.length_b   1.000
_cell.length_c   1.000
_cell.angle_alpha   90.00
_cell.angle_beta   90.00
_cell.angle_gamma   90.00
#
_symmetry.space_group_name_H-M   'P 1'
#
loop_
_entity.id
_entity.type
_entity.pdbx_description
1 polymer ?
#
loop_
_entity_poly.entity_id
_entity_poly.type
_entity_poly.pdbx_seq_one_letter_code
_entity_poly.pdbx_strand_id
1 'polypeptide(L)'
;MKQEMRIAIHETLEALVSQYGTAELERVIEFVDINTGRVPLPALPKYQRPLLFYFPGLDGKPWYEASDYPALEAFTSTLEASVDVLREEFLAQVTTPMLLPYEEQVAGRFESIRRNDWGSFYFRRKGEPEVEENCRRCPRTAALMRQVQDFLSPSGAFIFSVIQGGTRIPPHTDTTNLKLTCQLPLIVPRGSRLRVGDEIREWPDGRAIIFDDTFEHESWNDSNEPRVCLLVDIWHPGITRIERDAVERLDAAISQHLGLDFRPPWAEAAAA
;
A
#
# COMPACT_ATOMS: atom_id res chain seq x y z
N MET A 1 13.76 0.39 -21.46
CA MET A 1 14.54 1.03 -20.38
C MET A 1 15.68 1.85 -20.98
N LYS A 2 15.84 3.12 -20.57
CA LYS A 2 16.92 4.03 -21.02
C LYS A 2 18.28 3.56 -20.50
N GLN A 3 19.37 3.91 -21.19
CA GLN A 3 20.73 3.50 -20.84
C GLN A 3 21.18 4.05 -19.46
N GLU A 4 20.86 5.30 -19.17
CA GLU A 4 21.19 5.96 -17.88
C GLU A 4 20.60 5.21 -16.69
N MET A 5 19.34 4.79 -16.80
CA MET A 5 18.66 4.00 -15.77
C MET A 5 19.33 2.64 -15.52
N ARG A 6 19.85 1.98 -16.58
CA ARG A 6 20.62 0.74 -16.43
C ARG A 6 21.91 0.95 -15.66
N ILE A 7 22.60 2.06 -15.95
CA ILE A 7 23.86 2.43 -15.28
C ILE A 7 23.57 2.70 -13.80
N ALA A 8 22.58 3.53 -13.49
CA ALA A 8 22.19 3.85 -12.11
C ALA A 8 21.83 2.60 -11.28
N ILE A 9 21.05 1.68 -11.85
CA ILE A 9 20.74 0.40 -11.20
C ILE A 9 22.01 -0.42 -10.94
N HIS A 10 22.88 -0.53 -11.93
CA HIS A 10 24.11 -1.32 -11.84
C HIS A 10 25.07 -0.78 -10.78
N GLU A 11 25.38 0.51 -10.83
CA GLU A 11 26.26 1.17 -9.85
C GLU A 11 25.69 1.07 -8.42
N THR A 12 24.37 1.23 -8.27
CA THR A 12 23.71 1.09 -6.98
C THR A 12 23.80 -0.34 -6.44
N LEU A 13 23.56 -1.35 -7.28
CA LEU A 13 23.72 -2.76 -6.91
C LEU A 13 25.17 -3.10 -6.56
N GLU A 14 26.15 -2.63 -7.32
CA GLU A 14 27.57 -2.86 -7.01
C GLU A 14 27.95 -2.29 -5.65
N ALA A 15 27.51 -1.07 -5.36
CA ALA A 15 27.73 -0.44 -4.05
C ALA A 15 27.05 -1.21 -2.92
N LEU A 16 25.82 -1.69 -3.12
CA LEU A 16 25.08 -2.51 -2.16
C LEU A 16 25.78 -3.85 -1.90
N VAL A 17 26.22 -4.55 -2.95
CA VAL A 17 26.93 -5.83 -2.86
C VAL A 17 28.28 -5.66 -2.16
N SER A 18 29.00 -4.58 -2.43
CA SER A 18 30.23 -4.25 -1.71
C SER A 18 30.00 -4.03 -0.21
N GLN A 19 28.87 -3.43 0.16
CA GLN A 19 28.53 -3.10 1.54
C GLN A 19 28.00 -4.29 2.36
N TYR A 20 27.04 -5.05 1.81
CA TYR A 20 26.32 -6.09 2.54
C TYR A 20 26.72 -7.52 2.14
N GLY A 21 27.40 -7.68 0.99
CA GLY A 21 27.70 -8.98 0.41
C GLY A 21 26.55 -9.53 -0.43
N THR A 22 26.88 -10.43 -1.37
CA THR A 22 25.92 -11.00 -2.32
C THR A 22 24.86 -11.87 -1.65
N ALA A 23 25.21 -12.61 -0.59
CA ALA A 23 24.29 -13.53 0.08
C ALA A 23 23.07 -12.80 0.69
N GLU A 24 23.28 -11.62 1.29
CA GLU A 24 22.22 -10.81 1.89
C GLU A 24 21.34 -10.12 0.84
N LEU A 25 21.76 -10.11 -0.44
CA LEU A 25 21.11 -9.39 -1.53
C LEU A 25 20.60 -10.30 -2.65
N GLU A 26 20.61 -11.62 -2.45
CA GLU A 26 20.20 -12.57 -3.48
C GLU A 26 18.80 -12.26 -4.03
N ARG A 27 17.81 -12.04 -3.16
CA ARG A 27 16.44 -11.67 -3.56
C ARG A 27 16.35 -10.27 -4.17
N VAL A 28 17.23 -9.34 -3.79
CA VAL A 28 17.29 -7.99 -4.39
C VAL A 28 17.84 -8.05 -5.81
N ILE A 29 18.86 -8.88 -6.04
CA ILE A 29 19.42 -9.10 -7.37
C ILE A 29 18.36 -9.74 -8.27
N GLU A 30 17.68 -10.79 -7.78
CA GLU A 30 16.57 -11.42 -8.50
C GLU A 30 15.42 -10.44 -8.75
N PHE A 31 15.05 -9.61 -7.76
CA PHE A 31 14.10 -8.52 -7.91
C PHE A 31 14.49 -7.61 -9.09
N VAL A 32 15.74 -7.13 -9.14
CA VAL A 32 16.18 -6.28 -10.25
C VAL A 32 16.12 -7.02 -11.58
N ASP A 33 16.55 -8.29 -11.63
CA ASP A 33 16.57 -9.07 -12.85
C ASP A 33 15.16 -9.35 -13.39
N ILE A 34 14.19 -9.66 -12.52
CA ILE A 34 12.77 -9.81 -12.89
C ILE A 34 12.22 -8.49 -13.44
N ASN A 35 12.36 -7.40 -12.68
CA ASN A 35 11.72 -6.12 -13.01
C ASN A 35 12.39 -5.39 -14.19
N THR A 36 13.62 -5.76 -14.54
CA THR A 36 14.31 -5.27 -15.75
C THR A 36 14.18 -6.21 -16.95
N GLY A 37 13.54 -7.37 -16.79
CA GLY A 37 13.28 -8.36 -17.85
C GLY A 37 14.48 -9.22 -18.23
N ARG A 38 15.50 -9.33 -17.37
CA ARG A 38 16.60 -10.29 -17.52
C ARG A 38 16.15 -11.70 -17.17
N VAL A 39 15.23 -11.82 -16.21
CA VAL A 39 14.59 -13.07 -15.80
C VAL A 39 13.07 -12.90 -15.96
N PRO A 40 12.33 -13.93 -16.41
CA PRO A 40 10.87 -13.85 -16.51
C PRO A 40 10.22 -13.73 -15.13
N LEU A 41 9.06 -13.07 -15.06
CA LEU A 41 8.21 -13.11 -13.87
C LEU A 41 7.84 -14.58 -13.57
N PRO A 42 7.98 -15.05 -12.32
CA PRO A 42 7.57 -16.40 -11.96
C PRO A 42 6.04 -16.57 -12.07
N ALA A 43 5.58 -17.82 -12.08
CA ALA A 43 4.16 -18.11 -11.99
C ALA A 43 3.61 -17.58 -10.65
N LEU A 44 2.65 -16.67 -10.73
CA LEU A 44 2.02 -16.06 -9.56
C LEU A 44 0.76 -16.84 -9.12
N PRO A 45 0.36 -16.73 -7.84
CA PRO A 45 -0.95 -17.17 -7.37
C PRO A 45 -2.09 -16.67 -8.27
N LYS A 46 -3.19 -17.44 -8.28
CA LYS A 46 -4.32 -17.27 -9.22
C LYS A 46 -4.77 -15.81 -9.40
N TYR A 47 -4.91 -15.07 -8.30
CA TYR A 47 -5.44 -13.71 -8.27
C TYR A 47 -4.38 -12.61 -8.14
N GLN A 48 -3.10 -12.95 -8.01
CA GLN A 48 -2.05 -11.95 -7.78
C GLN A 48 -1.55 -11.37 -9.11
N ARG A 49 -1.71 -10.06 -9.31
CA ARG A 49 -1.27 -9.33 -10.51
C ARG A 49 -0.70 -7.95 -10.11
N PRO A 50 0.58 -7.87 -9.65
CA PRO A 50 1.21 -6.57 -9.40
C PRO A 50 1.27 -5.74 -10.69
N LEU A 51 1.06 -4.42 -10.60
CA LEU A 51 1.06 -3.54 -11.78
C LEU A 51 2.41 -2.89 -12.10
N LEU A 52 3.37 -2.91 -11.17
CA LEU A 52 4.64 -2.19 -11.34
C LEU A 52 5.88 -2.99 -10.94
N PHE A 53 5.90 -3.58 -9.74
CA PHE A 53 7.07 -4.30 -9.24
C PHE A 53 6.68 -5.61 -8.57
N TYR A 54 7.55 -6.62 -8.71
CA TYR A 54 7.42 -7.90 -8.00
C TYR A 54 8.73 -8.25 -7.29
N PHE A 55 8.64 -8.50 -5.98
CA PHE A 55 9.73 -8.97 -5.12
C PHE A 55 9.62 -10.47 -4.84
N PRO A 56 10.68 -11.26 -5.10
CA PRO A 56 10.63 -12.71 -5.00
C PRO A 56 10.75 -13.22 -3.55
N GLY A 57 10.33 -14.47 -3.32
CA GLY A 57 10.55 -15.17 -2.06
C GLY A 57 9.71 -14.69 -0.86
N LEU A 58 8.61 -13.99 -1.11
CA LEU A 58 7.56 -13.70 -0.12
C LEU A 58 6.52 -14.83 -0.11
N ASP A 59 5.76 -14.96 0.98
CA ASP A 59 4.80 -16.07 1.17
C ASP A 59 3.56 -15.98 0.27
N GLY A 60 3.26 -14.79 -0.28
CA GLY A 60 2.35 -14.64 -1.41
C GLY A 60 0.91 -15.04 -1.09
N LYS A 61 0.37 -14.52 0.01
CA LYS A 61 -1.00 -14.75 0.46
C LYS A 61 -1.90 -13.53 0.18
N PRO A 62 -3.21 -13.74 -0.06
CA PRO A 62 -4.15 -12.62 -0.17
C PRO A 62 -4.37 -11.92 1.18
N TRP A 63 -4.55 -12.68 2.26
CA TRP A 63 -4.81 -12.18 3.61
C TRP A 63 -3.66 -12.52 4.55
N TYR A 64 -3.41 -11.63 5.51
CA TYR A 64 -2.44 -11.83 6.58
C TYR A 64 -3.12 -11.65 7.94
N GLU A 65 -2.80 -12.56 8.85
CA GLU A 65 -3.19 -12.46 10.25
C GLU A 65 -2.08 -11.77 11.05
N ALA A 66 -2.44 -11.09 12.14
CA ALA A 66 -1.47 -10.49 13.05
C ALA A 66 -0.41 -11.51 13.54
N SER A 67 -0.81 -12.77 13.72
CA SER A 67 0.05 -13.87 14.14
C SER A 67 1.01 -14.40 13.08
N ASP A 68 0.86 -14.01 11.81
CA ASP A 68 1.76 -14.47 10.75
C ASP A 68 3.19 -13.94 10.93
N TYR A 69 3.33 -12.76 11.55
CA TYR A 69 4.62 -12.14 11.85
C TYR A 69 4.59 -11.36 13.16
N PRO A 70 5.61 -11.48 14.03
CA PRO A 70 5.71 -10.65 15.23
C PRO A 70 5.64 -9.13 14.95
N ALA A 71 6.14 -8.71 13.78
CA ALA A 71 6.04 -7.32 13.35
C ALA A 71 4.60 -6.87 13.07
N LEU A 72 3.75 -7.75 12.51
CA LEU A 72 2.33 -7.45 12.29
C LEU A 72 1.57 -7.41 13.61
N GLU A 73 1.84 -8.33 14.53
CA GLU A 73 1.25 -8.32 15.87
C GLU A 73 1.57 -7.02 16.62
N ALA A 74 2.84 -6.59 16.63
CA ALA A 74 3.26 -5.35 17.27
C ALA A 74 2.63 -4.11 16.62
N PHE A 75 2.61 -4.07 15.28
CA PHE A 75 2.03 -2.98 14.50
C PHE A 75 0.51 -2.85 14.73
N THR A 76 -0.23 -3.95 14.57
CA THR A 76 -1.69 -3.96 14.74
C THR A 76 -2.08 -3.64 16.17
N SER A 77 -1.40 -4.20 17.18
CA SER A 77 -1.65 -3.87 18.59
C SER A 77 -1.52 -2.37 18.86
N THR A 78 -0.53 -1.71 18.25
CA THR A 78 -0.32 -0.26 18.39
C THR A 78 -1.44 0.54 17.74
N LEU A 79 -1.90 0.14 16.55
CA LEU A 79 -3.01 0.79 15.85
C LEU A 79 -4.35 0.59 16.56
N GLU A 80 -4.67 -0.65 16.92
CA GLU A 80 -5.94 -1.04 17.56
C GLU A 80 -6.13 -0.36 18.92
N ALA A 81 -5.05 -0.19 19.70
CA ALA A 81 -5.08 0.57 20.95
C ALA A 81 -5.42 2.06 20.77
N SER A 82 -5.31 2.60 19.56
CA SER A 82 -5.55 4.00 19.24
C SER A 82 -6.91 4.25 18.57
N VAL A 83 -7.73 3.21 18.35
CA VAL A 83 -8.95 3.30 17.52
C VAL A 83 -9.92 4.40 17.94
N ASP A 84 -10.16 4.56 19.24
CA ASP A 84 -11.11 5.56 19.75
C ASP A 84 -10.62 6.98 19.48
N VAL A 85 -9.34 7.22 19.73
CA VAL A 85 -8.67 8.50 19.46
C VAL A 85 -8.71 8.85 17.97
N LEU A 86 -8.44 7.88 17.10
CA LEU A 86 -8.50 8.06 15.64
C LEU A 86 -9.92 8.37 15.18
N ARG A 87 -10.91 7.66 15.72
CA ARG A 87 -12.34 7.88 15.42
C ARG A 87 -12.79 9.28 15.84
N GLU A 88 -12.42 9.70 17.04
CA GLU A 88 -12.70 11.06 17.53
C GLU A 88 -12.11 12.13 16.62
N GLU A 89 -10.82 12.01 16.26
CA GLU A 89 -10.16 12.98 15.40
C GLU A 89 -10.78 13.02 14.01
N PHE A 90 -11.12 11.86 13.43
CA PHE A 90 -11.83 11.80 12.16
C PHE A 90 -13.20 12.51 12.23
N LEU A 91 -14.01 12.21 13.25
CA LEU A 91 -15.34 12.80 13.41
C LEU A 91 -15.30 14.33 13.55
N ALA A 92 -14.26 14.86 14.20
CA ALA A 92 -14.03 16.30 14.28
C ALA A 92 -13.72 16.97 12.92
N GLN A 93 -13.37 16.18 11.88
CA GLN A 93 -13.11 16.71 10.53
C GLN A 93 -14.33 16.70 9.62
N VAL A 94 -15.41 15.98 9.97
CA VAL A 94 -16.57 15.71 9.08
C VAL A 94 -17.29 16.99 8.63
N THR A 95 -17.16 18.09 9.37
CA THR A 95 -17.75 19.39 9.03
C THR A 95 -16.95 20.20 8.00
N THR A 96 -15.78 19.72 7.57
CA THR A 96 -14.89 20.44 6.63
C THR A 96 -14.66 19.60 5.37
N PRO A 97 -14.93 20.12 4.16
CA PRO A 97 -14.67 19.38 2.92
C PRO A 97 -13.15 19.29 2.69
N MET A 98 -12.54 18.20 3.16
CA MET A 98 -11.10 17.92 3.08
C MET A 98 -10.79 16.57 2.43
N LEU A 99 -11.82 15.79 2.14
CA LEU A 99 -11.66 14.54 1.42
C LEU A 99 -11.29 14.89 -0.02
N LEU A 100 -10.07 14.53 -0.40
CA LEU A 100 -9.67 14.57 -1.80
C LEU A 100 -10.39 13.41 -2.51
N PRO A 101 -11.19 13.66 -3.56
CA PRO A 101 -11.80 12.61 -4.36
C PRO A 101 -10.75 11.63 -4.88
N TYR A 102 -11.05 10.33 -4.85
CA TYR A 102 -10.11 9.33 -5.34
C TYR A 102 -9.85 9.46 -6.85
N GLU A 103 -10.88 9.80 -7.62
CA GLU A 103 -10.76 10.03 -9.07
C GLU A 103 -9.77 11.16 -9.41
N GLU A 104 -9.60 12.16 -8.55
CA GLU A 104 -8.65 13.25 -8.76
C GLU A 104 -7.20 12.82 -8.47
N GLN A 105 -7.02 11.68 -7.78
CA GLN A 105 -5.71 11.10 -7.45
C GLN A 105 -5.22 10.14 -8.54
N VAL A 106 -6.14 9.41 -9.16
CA VAL A 106 -5.88 8.45 -10.26
C VAL A 106 -6.96 8.55 -11.33
N ALA A 107 -6.92 9.66 -12.07
CA ALA A 107 -7.93 9.99 -13.08
C ALA A 107 -8.15 8.84 -14.07
N GLY A 108 -9.42 8.47 -14.29
CA GLY A 108 -9.83 7.44 -15.24
C GLY A 108 -9.59 6.00 -14.78
N ARG A 109 -9.13 5.75 -13.54
CA ARG A 109 -8.92 4.37 -13.05
C ARG A 109 -10.24 3.58 -12.95
N PHE A 110 -11.33 4.24 -12.55
CA PHE A 110 -12.64 3.60 -12.38
C PHE A 110 -13.76 4.49 -12.93
N GLU A 111 -14.38 4.09 -14.03
CA GLU A 111 -15.51 4.83 -14.62
C GLU A 111 -16.77 4.81 -13.73
N SER A 112 -16.92 3.79 -12.89
CA SER A 112 -18.09 3.58 -12.04
C SER A 112 -18.07 4.37 -10.73
N ILE A 113 -16.93 4.98 -10.37
CA ILE A 113 -16.76 5.74 -9.12
C ILE A 113 -16.91 7.22 -9.43
N ARG A 114 -17.87 7.88 -8.78
CA ARG A 114 -18.04 9.32 -8.89
C ARG A 114 -17.20 10.04 -7.84
N ARG A 115 -16.92 11.31 -8.08
CA ARG A 115 -16.21 12.24 -7.20
C ARG A 115 -16.44 12.09 -5.70
N ASN A 116 -17.70 11.97 -5.30
CA ASN A 116 -18.06 11.95 -3.89
C ASN A 116 -18.19 10.53 -3.31
N ASP A 117 -18.09 9.48 -4.13
CA ASP A 117 -18.33 8.10 -3.71
C ASP A 117 -17.15 7.54 -2.88
N TRP A 118 -15.93 8.03 -3.12
CA TRP A 118 -14.70 7.64 -2.43
C TRP A 118 -13.73 8.82 -2.27
N GLY A 119 -13.28 9.08 -1.04
CA GLY A 119 -12.33 10.14 -0.74
C GLY A 119 -11.28 9.77 0.30
N SER A 120 -10.18 10.54 0.30
CA SER A 120 -9.02 10.31 1.16
C SER A 120 -8.67 11.56 1.97
N PHE A 121 -8.44 11.38 3.27
CA PHE A 121 -7.81 12.37 4.14
C PHE A 121 -6.36 11.98 4.40
N TYR A 122 -5.43 12.71 3.79
CA TYR A 122 -4.02 12.31 3.77
C TYR A 122 -3.24 12.81 4.99
N PHE A 123 -2.53 11.91 5.67
CA PHE A 123 -1.43 12.28 6.56
C PHE A 123 -0.09 12.19 5.84
N ARG A 124 0.06 11.16 5.00
CA ARG A 124 1.20 10.99 4.09
C ARG A 124 0.72 10.36 2.78
N ARG A 125 1.08 10.99 1.66
CA ARG A 125 0.80 10.45 0.31
C ARG A 125 1.94 9.52 -0.12
N LYS A 126 1.67 8.68 -1.12
CA LYS A 126 2.66 7.75 -1.66
C LYS A 126 3.89 8.54 -2.18
N GLY A 127 5.03 8.43 -1.50
CA GLY A 127 6.28 9.08 -1.89
C GLY A 127 6.38 10.58 -1.60
N GLU A 128 5.44 11.18 -0.86
CA GLU A 128 5.47 12.61 -0.51
C GLU A 128 5.67 12.82 1.01
N PRO A 129 6.14 14.01 1.44
CA PRO A 129 6.17 14.40 2.85
C PRO A 129 4.79 14.33 3.53
N GLU A 130 4.79 14.48 4.87
CA GLU A 130 3.56 14.60 5.63
C GLU A 130 2.73 15.82 5.18
N VAL A 131 1.40 15.67 5.17
CA VAL A 131 0.47 16.77 4.92
C VAL A 131 0.30 17.57 6.22
N GLU A 132 1.16 18.57 6.40
CA GLU A 132 1.28 19.34 7.65
C GLU A 132 -0.06 19.86 8.19
N GLU A 133 -0.95 20.35 7.33
CA GLU A 133 -2.29 20.84 7.73
C GLU A 133 -3.12 19.73 8.37
N ASN A 134 -3.16 18.54 7.74
CA ASN A 134 -3.91 17.41 8.23
C ASN A 134 -3.31 16.84 9.52
N CYS A 135 -1.98 16.82 9.62
CA CYS A 135 -1.27 16.46 10.85
C CYS A 135 -1.56 17.44 12.00
N ARG A 136 -1.71 18.75 11.73
CA ARG A 136 -2.09 19.74 12.74
C ARG A 136 -3.54 19.58 13.22
N ARG A 137 -4.45 19.16 12.33
CA ARG A 137 -5.87 18.95 12.66
C ARG A 137 -6.14 17.64 13.42
N CYS A 138 -5.30 16.63 13.17
CA CYS A 138 -5.38 15.31 13.79
C CYS A 138 -4.03 14.96 14.45
N PRO A 139 -3.62 15.69 15.50
CA PRO A 139 -2.28 15.60 16.08
C PRO A 139 -1.99 14.24 16.73
N ARG A 140 -3.01 13.56 17.28
CA ARG A 140 -2.83 12.23 17.89
C ARG A 140 -2.64 11.17 16.81
N THR A 141 -3.35 11.29 15.68
CA THR A 141 -3.13 10.43 14.50
C THR A 141 -1.74 10.66 13.90
N ALA A 142 -1.27 11.90 13.83
CA ALA A 142 0.09 12.21 13.37
C ALA A 142 1.18 11.69 14.33
N ALA A 143 0.92 11.68 15.64
CA ALA A 143 1.81 11.07 16.61
C ALA A 143 1.87 9.54 16.43
N LEU A 144 0.72 8.89 16.21
CA LEU A 144 0.65 7.46 15.91
C LEU A 144 1.42 7.11 14.63
N MET A 145 1.24 7.89 13.55
CA MET A 145 1.99 7.69 12.30
C MET A 145 3.49 7.69 12.53
N ARG A 146 4.00 8.65 13.33
CA ARG A 146 5.42 8.72 13.71
C ARG A 146 5.85 7.56 14.62
N GLN A 147 4.98 7.10 15.51
CA GLN A 147 5.24 5.94 16.35
C GLN A 147 5.41 4.64 15.54
N VAL A 148 4.65 4.48 14.46
CA VAL A 148 4.71 3.28 13.60
C VAL A 148 5.57 3.45 12.35
N GLN A 149 6.38 4.52 12.26
CA GLN A 149 7.11 4.88 11.05
C GLN A 149 8.01 3.76 10.49
N ASP A 150 8.60 2.93 11.37
CA ASP A 150 9.51 1.84 10.98
C ASP A 150 8.78 0.68 10.26
N PHE A 151 7.46 0.60 10.39
CA PHE A 151 6.63 -0.36 9.66
C PHE A 151 6.20 0.18 8.30
N LEU A 152 6.13 1.50 8.15
CA LEU A 152 5.52 2.13 6.99
C LEU A 152 6.36 1.91 5.73
N SER A 153 5.69 1.59 4.62
CA SER A 153 6.34 1.59 3.30
C SER A 153 6.65 3.04 2.89
N PRO A 154 7.83 3.39 2.34
CA PRO A 154 8.20 4.75 1.94
C PRO A 154 7.24 5.33 0.90
N SER A 155 6.83 4.50 -0.06
CA SER A 155 5.87 4.83 -1.11
C SER A 155 4.43 4.48 -0.70
N GLY A 156 4.20 4.21 0.59
CA GLY A 156 2.93 3.79 1.14
C GLY A 156 2.07 4.92 1.69
N ALA A 157 0.76 4.79 1.54
CA ALA A 157 -0.23 5.74 2.07
C ALA A 157 -0.44 5.59 3.59
N PHE A 158 -0.69 6.72 4.27
CA PHE A 158 -1.25 6.75 5.63
C PHE A 158 -2.42 7.74 5.63
N ILE A 159 -3.66 7.22 5.60
CA ILE A 159 -4.85 8.01 5.30
C ILE A 159 -6.07 7.58 6.11
N PHE A 160 -7.02 8.49 6.32
CA PHE A 160 -8.41 8.06 6.48
C PHE A 160 -9.03 7.85 5.09
N SER A 161 -9.49 6.64 4.82
CA SER A 161 -10.20 6.28 3.59
C SER A 161 -11.70 6.27 3.87
N VAL A 162 -12.46 7.02 3.08
CA VAL A 162 -13.90 7.20 3.26
C VAL A 162 -14.65 6.73 2.01
N ILE A 163 -15.48 5.70 2.16
CA ILE A 163 -16.33 5.17 1.10
C ILE A 163 -17.79 5.45 1.46
N GLN A 164 -18.50 6.18 0.61
CA GLN A 164 -19.91 6.51 0.86
C GLN A 164 -20.82 5.28 0.75
N GLY A 165 -22.01 5.40 1.35
CA GLY A 165 -23.04 4.37 1.24
C GLY A 165 -23.49 4.15 -0.20
N GLY A 166 -23.72 2.89 -0.58
CA GLY A 166 -24.06 2.46 -1.92
C GLY A 166 -22.88 2.35 -2.89
N THR A 167 -21.65 2.64 -2.46
CA THR A 167 -20.46 2.59 -3.31
C THR A 167 -19.91 1.16 -3.42
N ARG A 168 -19.57 0.75 -4.64
CA ARG A 168 -18.83 -0.48 -4.94
C ARG A 168 -17.60 -0.15 -5.77
N ILE A 169 -16.43 -0.35 -5.19
CA ILE A 169 -15.15 -0.26 -5.90
C ILE A 169 -14.96 -1.56 -6.67
N PRO A 170 -14.78 -1.51 -8.00
CA PRO A 170 -14.70 -2.72 -8.83
C PRO A 170 -13.42 -3.53 -8.55
N PRO A 171 -13.35 -4.79 -9.01
CA PRO A 171 -12.14 -5.60 -8.93
C PRO A 171 -10.92 -4.91 -9.55
N HIS A 172 -9.83 -4.88 -8.80
CA HIS A 172 -8.55 -4.31 -9.25
C HIS A 172 -7.38 -4.89 -8.47
N THR A 173 -6.17 -4.59 -8.95
CA THR A 173 -4.91 -4.83 -8.24
C THR A 173 -4.09 -3.55 -8.15
N ASP A 174 -3.11 -3.53 -7.26
CA ASP A 174 -2.20 -2.41 -7.03
C ASP A 174 -0.75 -2.77 -7.42
N THR A 175 0.20 -1.91 -7.07
CA THR A 175 1.47 -1.81 -7.80
C THR A 175 2.53 -2.84 -7.43
N THR A 176 2.64 -3.25 -6.17
CA THR A 176 3.79 -4.04 -5.70
C THR A 176 3.52 -4.85 -4.46
N ASN A 177 4.09 -6.06 -4.39
CA ASN A 177 4.04 -6.94 -3.21
C ASN A 177 5.14 -6.59 -2.17
N LEU A 178 5.90 -5.50 -2.40
CA LEU A 178 6.83 -4.95 -1.41
C LEU A 178 6.10 -4.46 -0.14
N LYS A 179 4.80 -4.25 -0.22
CA LYS A 179 3.97 -3.71 0.85
C LYS A 179 2.71 -4.52 1.06
N LEU A 180 2.20 -4.46 2.28
CA LEU A 180 0.86 -4.92 2.63
C LEU A 180 -0.01 -3.71 2.96
N THR A 181 -1.31 -3.81 2.70
CA THR A 181 -2.29 -2.81 3.08
C THR A 181 -3.03 -3.26 4.33
N CYS A 182 -2.96 -2.42 5.37
CA CYS A 182 -3.70 -2.56 6.60
C CYS A 182 -4.89 -1.59 6.61
N GLN A 183 -6.07 -2.06 7.03
CA GLN A 183 -7.24 -1.23 7.28
C GLN A 183 -7.74 -1.42 8.71
N LEU A 184 -7.60 -0.38 9.54
CA LEU A 184 -8.21 -0.32 10.87
C LEU A 184 -9.60 0.34 10.77
N PRO A 185 -10.68 -0.35 11.15
CA PRO A 185 -12.04 0.19 11.05
C PRO A 185 -12.28 1.28 12.10
N LEU A 186 -12.70 2.46 11.63
CA LEU A 186 -13.13 3.56 12.51
C LEU A 186 -14.65 3.65 12.56
N ILE A 187 -15.30 3.60 11.40
CA ILE A 187 -16.77 3.58 11.25
C ILE A 187 -17.07 2.56 10.17
N VAL A 188 -17.63 1.40 10.52
CA VAL A 188 -17.96 0.37 9.53
C VAL A 188 -19.41 -0.06 9.68
N PRO A 189 -20.31 0.45 8.84
CA PRO A 189 -21.71 0.04 8.86
C PRO A 189 -21.86 -1.38 8.32
N ARG A 190 -22.90 -2.09 8.80
CA ARG A 190 -23.25 -3.44 8.32
C ARG A 190 -23.44 -3.45 6.81
N GLY A 191 -23.00 -4.53 6.16
CA GLY A 191 -23.01 -4.64 4.70
C GLY A 191 -21.76 -4.10 4.02
N SER A 192 -20.83 -3.51 4.78
CA SER A 192 -19.47 -3.22 4.31
C SER A 192 -18.64 -4.49 4.20
N ARG A 193 -18.10 -4.78 3.03
CA ARG A 193 -17.36 -6.02 2.74
C ARG A 193 -16.13 -5.75 1.85
N LEU A 194 -15.09 -6.56 1.98
CA LEU A 194 -13.87 -6.54 1.16
C LEU A 194 -13.60 -7.96 0.67
N ARG A 195 -13.46 -8.14 -0.64
CA ARG A 195 -12.93 -9.38 -1.22
C ARG A 195 -11.46 -9.19 -1.54
N VAL A 196 -10.62 -10.16 -1.19
CA VAL A 196 -9.23 -10.26 -1.68
C VAL A 196 -9.00 -11.69 -2.12
N GLY A 197 -8.63 -11.88 -3.39
CA GLY A 197 -8.62 -13.20 -4.00
C GLY A 197 -10.03 -13.81 -4.04
N ASP A 198 -10.19 -15.00 -3.46
CA ASP A 198 -11.46 -15.72 -3.37
C ASP A 198 -12.18 -15.59 -2.02
N GLU A 199 -11.59 -14.88 -1.05
CA GLU A 199 -12.14 -14.74 0.29
C GLU A 199 -12.72 -13.33 0.51
N ILE A 200 -13.93 -13.30 1.10
CA ILE A 200 -14.64 -12.08 1.50
C ILE A 200 -14.57 -11.94 3.02
N ARG A 201 -14.16 -10.76 3.49
CA ARG A 201 -14.18 -10.41 4.92
C ARG A 201 -14.98 -9.15 5.17
N GLU A 202 -15.54 -9.07 6.38
CA GLU A 202 -16.03 -7.85 6.99
C GLU A 202 -15.02 -7.39 8.05
N TRP A 203 -15.04 -6.10 8.40
CA TRP A 203 -14.15 -5.60 9.45
C TRP A 203 -14.70 -5.99 10.83
N PRO A 204 -13.90 -6.66 11.68
CA PRO A 204 -14.26 -6.85 13.08
C PRO A 204 -14.17 -5.51 13.83
N ASP A 205 -15.02 -5.30 14.83
CA ASP A 205 -15.05 -4.02 15.55
C ASP A 205 -13.70 -3.72 16.21
N GLY A 206 -13.12 -2.57 15.86
CA GLY A 206 -11.82 -2.10 16.33
C GLY A 206 -10.60 -2.96 15.97
N ARG A 207 -10.73 -3.96 15.09
CA ARG A 207 -9.61 -4.85 14.70
C ARG A 207 -9.15 -4.61 13.28
N ALA A 208 -7.85 -4.55 13.08
CA ALA A 208 -7.25 -4.35 11.77
C ALA A 208 -7.39 -5.59 10.89
N ILE A 209 -7.58 -5.37 9.59
CA ILE A 209 -7.42 -6.41 8.56
C ILE A 209 -6.22 -6.07 7.69
N ILE A 210 -5.45 -7.08 7.27
CA ILE A 210 -4.22 -6.91 6.49
C ILE A 210 -4.30 -7.80 5.25
N PHE A 211 -3.96 -7.24 4.10
CA PHE A 211 -3.97 -7.96 2.83
C PHE A 211 -2.87 -7.47 1.89
N ASP A 212 -2.51 -8.32 0.93
CA ASP A 212 -1.67 -7.95 -0.20
C ASP A 212 -2.58 -7.46 -1.34
N ASP A 213 -2.51 -6.16 -1.63
CA ASP A 213 -3.37 -5.53 -2.63
C ASP A 213 -2.88 -5.72 -4.07
N THR A 214 -1.81 -6.49 -4.27
CA THR A 214 -1.50 -7.07 -5.59
C THR A 214 -2.42 -8.24 -5.93
N PHE A 215 -3.11 -8.83 -4.96
CA PHE A 215 -4.22 -9.74 -5.22
C PHE A 215 -5.45 -8.95 -5.67
N GLU A 216 -6.17 -9.50 -6.64
CA GLU A 216 -7.41 -8.89 -7.10
C GLU A 216 -8.36 -8.71 -5.91
N HIS A 217 -8.81 -7.47 -5.72
CA HIS A 217 -9.66 -7.09 -4.62
C HIS A 217 -10.74 -6.10 -5.05
N GLU A 218 -11.87 -6.15 -4.35
CA GLU A 218 -12.99 -5.23 -4.54
C GLU A 218 -13.66 -4.93 -3.20
N SER A 219 -14.24 -3.74 -3.10
CA SER A 219 -14.73 -3.21 -1.82
C SER A 219 -16.14 -2.70 -1.98
N TRP A 220 -17.03 -3.13 -1.10
CA TRP A 220 -18.45 -2.78 -1.13
C TRP A 220 -18.84 -2.07 0.17
N ASN A 221 -19.64 -1.02 0.05
CA ASN A 221 -20.39 -0.42 1.14
C ASN A 221 -21.87 -0.40 0.75
N ASP A 222 -22.58 -1.51 1.00
CA ASP A 222 -24.00 -1.64 0.66
C ASP A 222 -24.94 -0.95 1.68
N SER A 223 -24.38 -0.20 2.64
CA SER A 223 -25.16 0.58 3.61
C SER A 223 -25.56 1.95 3.06
N ASN A 224 -26.33 2.71 3.84
CA ASN A 224 -26.63 4.12 3.60
C ASN A 224 -25.72 5.08 4.39
N GLU A 225 -24.71 4.56 5.09
CA GLU A 225 -23.78 5.30 5.93
C GLU A 225 -22.35 5.24 5.36
N PRO A 226 -21.49 6.24 5.60
CA PRO A 226 -20.11 6.17 5.17
C PRO A 226 -19.33 5.10 5.93
N ARG A 227 -18.48 4.34 5.21
CA ARG A 227 -17.45 3.47 5.79
C ARG A 227 -16.14 4.24 5.86
N VAL A 228 -15.51 4.22 7.03
CA VAL A 228 -14.26 4.92 7.33
C VAL A 228 -13.27 3.96 7.95
N CYS A 229 -12.08 3.89 7.36
CA CYS A 229 -10.96 3.14 7.91
C CYS A 229 -9.70 4.02 7.92
N LEU A 230 -8.82 3.80 8.90
CA LEU A 230 -7.43 4.19 8.75
C LEU A 230 -6.77 3.16 7.82
N LEU A 231 -6.36 3.58 6.63
CA LEU A 231 -5.61 2.77 5.67
C LEU A 231 -4.13 3.10 5.78
N VAL A 232 -3.32 2.07 6.00
CA VAL A 232 -1.87 2.18 6.18
C VAL A 232 -1.18 1.15 5.31
N ASP A 233 -0.27 1.60 4.46
CA ASP A 233 0.63 0.74 3.70
C ASP A 233 1.93 0.51 4.47
N ILE A 234 2.23 -0.74 4.77
CA ILE A 234 3.41 -1.17 5.52
C ILE A 234 4.33 -2.01 4.64
N TRP A 235 5.63 -2.01 4.93
CA TRP A 235 6.55 -2.99 4.33
C TRP A 235 6.03 -4.41 4.55
N HIS A 236 6.19 -5.26 3.53
CA HIS A 236 5.98 -6.68 3.73
C HIS A 236 6.94 -7.19 4.81
N PRO A 237 6.46 -7.81 5.91
CA PRO A 237 7.31 -8.20 7.03
C PRO A 237 8.42 -9.19 6.67
N GLY A 238 8.21 -9.99 5.62
CA GLY A 238 9.22 -10.89 5.03
C GLY A 238 10.41 -10.22 4.33
N ILE A 239 10.40 -8.89 4.18
CA ILE A 239 11.52 -8.11 3.64
C ILE A 239 12.40 -7.64 4.80
N THR A 240 13.66 -8.06 4.77
CA THR A 240 14.67 -7.74 5.79
C THR A 240 15.05 -6.27 5.75
N ARG A 241 15.70 -5.79 6.81
CA ARG A 241 16.18 -4.40 6.87
C ARG A 241 17.21 -4.07 5.80
N ILE A 242 18.09 -5.02 5.45
CA ILE A 242 19.08 -4.86 4.38
C ILE A 242 18.38 -4.72 3.03
N GLU A 243 17.38 -5.56 2.77
CA GLU A 243 16.62 -5.50 1.52
C GLU A 243 15.78 -4.23 1.41
N ARG A 244 15.21 -3.73 2.52
CA ARG A 244 14.50 -2.44 2.55
C ARG A 244 15.43 -1.29 2.16
N ASP A 245 16.62 -1.20 2.77
CA ASP A 245 17.64 -0.20 2.41
C ASP A 245 18.04 -0.32 0.94
N ALA A 246 18.24 -1.55 0.46
CA ALA A 246 18.57 -1.79 -0.94
C ALA A 246 17.48 -1.33 -1.89
N VAL A 247 16.20 -1.66 -1.61
CA VAL A 247 15.05 -1.24 -2.41
C VAL A 247 14.89 0.28 -2.38
N GLU A 248 15.03 0.92 -1.22
CA GLU A 248 14.95 2.39 -1.10
C GLU A 248 16.04 3.10 -1.91
N ARG A 249 17.28 2.60 -1.85
CA ARG A 249 18.39 3.16 -2.63
C ARG A 249 18.21 2.95 -4.13
N LEU A 250 17.70 1.79 -4.52
CA LEU A 250 17.36 1.50 -5.92
C LEU A 250 16.23 2.42 -6.40
N ASP A 251 15.17 2.58 -5.61
CA ASP A 251 14.05 3.47 -5.93
C ASP A 251 14.54 4.92 -6.08
N ALA A 252 15.37 5.42 -5.16
CA ALA A 252 15.94 6.76 -5.24
C ALA A 252 16.83 6.96 -6.48
N ALA A 253 17.59 5.94 -6.88
CA ALA A 253 18.40 5.97 -8.10
C ALA A 253 17.53 5.94 -9.37
N ILE A 254 16.50 5.09 -9.38
CA ILE A 254 15.63 4.89 -10.54
C ILE A 254 14.67 6.08 -10.73
N SER A 255 14.13 6.65 -9.65
CA SER A 255 13.18 7.78 -9.66
C SER A 255 13.73 9.05 -10.33
N GLN A 256 15.05 9.21 -10.40
CA GLN A 256 15.69 10.31 -11.15
C GLN A 256 15.61 10.12 -12.67
N HIS A 257 15.36 8.88 -13.13
CA HIS A 257 15.35 8.49 -14.54
C HIS A 257 14.00 7.96 -15.03
N LEU A 258 13.08 7.68 -14.10
CA LEU A 258 11.69 7.34 -14.40
C LEU A 258 11.00 8.53 -15.05
N GLY A 259 10.63 8.38 -16.33
CA GLY A 259 9.46 9.09 -16.84
C GLY A 259 8.20 8.45 -16.27
N LEU A 260 7.06 9.15 -16.35
CA LEU A 260 5.73 8.66 -15.92
C LEU A 260 5.29 7.33 -16.60
N ASP A 261 6.09 6.78 -17.53
CA ASP A 261 5.72 5.68 -18.43
C ASP A 261 6.53 4.39 -18.23
N PHE A 262 7.34 4.26 -17.16
CA PHE A 262 8.00 2.97 -16.94
C PHE A 262 6.98 1.89 -16.61
N ARG A 263 7.02 0.81 -17.40
CA ARG A 263 6.32 -0.44 -17.13
C ARG A 263 7.34 -1.57 -17.15
N PRO A 264 7.31 -2.49 -16.17
CA PRO A 264 8.18 -3.64 -16.20
C PRO A 264 7.84 -4.48 -17.45
N PRO A 265 8.81 -5.21 -18.05
CA PRO A 265 8.59 -5.95 -19.30
C PRO A 265 7.52 -7.03 -19.22
N TRP A 266 7.21 -7.49 -18.00
CA TRP A 266 6.20 -8.50 -17.72
C TRP A 266 4.82 -7.93 -17.37
N ALA A 267 4.68 -6.62 -17.12
CA ALA A 267 3.37 -6.04 -16.87
C ALA A 267 2.53 -6.10 -18.13
N GLU A 268 1.43 -6.84 -18.08
CA GLU A 268 0.42 -6.80 -19.13
C GLU A 268 -0.11 -5.36 -19.24
N ALA A 269 -0.47 -4.93 -20.45
CA ALA A 269 -1.26 -3.71 -20.58
C ALA A 269 -2.55 -3.93 -19.78
N ALA A 270 -2.76 -3.14 -18.72
CA ALA A 270 -4.02 -3.17 -17.96
C ALA A 270 -5.17 -3.22 -18.97
N ALA A 271 -5.96 -4.30 -18.92
CA ALA A 271 -7.13 -4.42 -19.78
C ALA A 271 -8.02 -3.20 -19.48
N ALA A 272 -8.19 -2.36 -20.50
CA ALA A 272 -9.09 -1.21 -20.47
C ALA A 272 -10.54 -1.67 -20.27
#